data_AF-A0A7K4FV26-F1
#
_entry.id   AF-A0A7K4FV26-F1
#
_cell.length_a   1.000
_cell.length_b   1.000
_cell.length_c   1.000
_cell.angle_alpha   90.00
_cell.angle_beta   90.00
_cell.angle_gamma   90.00
#
_symmetry.space_group_name_H-M   'P 1'
#
loop_
_entity.id
_entity.type
_entity.pdbx_description
1 polymer ?
#
loop_
_entity_poly.entity_id
_entity_poly.type
_entity_poly.pdbx_seq_one_letter_code
_entity_poly.pdbx_strand_id
1 'polypeptide(L)' 'MECYVKEEDQELCVVICGKVICDEETVKSYGKLCEKCEKGDKKACVELLSRYGCWSSSGWWL' A
#
# COMPACT_ATOMS: atom_id res chain seq x y z
N MET A 1 -9.99 1.78 3.93
CA MET A 1 -8.65 1.23 4.19
C MET A 1 -7.72 2.41 4.40
N GLU A 2 -6.89 2.42 5.44
CA GLU A 2 -5.93 3.53 5.62
C GLU A 2 -4.69 3.26 4.77
N CYS A 3 -4.48 4.07 3.73
CA CYS A 3 -3.34 3.92 2.82
C CYS A 3 -2.01 4.42 3.42
N TYR A 4 -2.09 5.23 4.47
CA TYR A 4 -0.95 5.88 5.10
C TYR A 4 -1.06 5.71 6.62
N VAL A 5 0.09 5.57 7.28
CA VAL A 5 0.24 5.66 8.73
C VAL A 5 1.09 6.87 9.05
N LYS A 6 0.75 7.60 10.12
CA LYS A 6 1.52 8.74 10.59
C LYS A 6 2.32 8.32 11.80
N GLU A 7 3.63 8.43 11.72
CA GLU A 7 4.52 8.30 12.89
C GLU A 7 4.54 9.61 13.69
N GLU A 8 4.98 9.56 14.94
CA GLU A 8 4.97 10.69 15.90
C GLU A 8 5.72 11.94 15.39
N ASP A 9 6.67 11.78 14.45
CA ASP A 9 7.48 12.86 13.87
C ASP A 9 6.90 13.46 12.57
N GLN A 10 5.62 13.23 12.26
CA GLN A 10 4.89 13.72 11.08
C GLN A 10 5.28 13.10 9.72
N GLU A 11 6.17 12.12 9.68
CA GLU A 11 6.48 11.39 8.45
C GLU A 11 5.32 10.48 8.04
N LEU A 12 4.88 10.61 6.79
CA LEU A 12 3.89 9.73 6.18
C LEU A 12 4.58 8.43 5.82
N CYS A 13 4.13 7.33 6.40
CA CYS A 13 4.62 6.00 6.09
C CYS A 13 3.49 5.13 5.52
N VAL A 14 3.84 4.01 4.93
CA VAL A 14 2.89 3.01 4.42
C VAL A 14 3.20 1.65 5.03
N VAL A 15 2.17 0.85 5.26
CA VAL A 15 2.35 -0.52 5.74
C VAL A 15 2.28 -1.47 4.56
N ILE A 16 3.45 -1.99 4.17
CA ILE A 16 3.57 -2.99 3.11
C ILE A 16 3.92 -4.32 3.79
N CYS A 17 3.07 -5.33 3.64
CA CYS A 17 3.29 -6.66 4.21
C CYS A 17 3.53 -6.68 5.74
N GLY A 18 2.93 -5.75 6.51
CA GLY A 18 3.18 -5.64 7.95
C GLY A 18 4.51 -4.98 8.33
N LYS A 19 5.25 -4.43 7.35
CA LYS A 19 6.41 -3.57 7.58
C LYS A 19 6.02 -2.12 7.34
N VAL A 20 6.44 -1.24 8.25
CA VAL A 20 6.32 0.21 8.08
C VAL A 20 7.44 0.68 7.17
N ILE A 21 7.09 1.41 6.11
CA ILE A 21 8.03 2.01 5.16
C ILE A 21 7.72 3.50 5.07
N CYS A 22 8.70 4.32 5.47
CA CYS A 22 8.60 5.78 5.46
C CYS A 22 9.37 6.43 4.29
N ASP A 23 9.94 5.62 3.40
CA ASP A 23 10.65 6.10 2.22
C ASP A 23 9.72 6.92 1.31
N GLU A 24 10.10 8.17 1.02
CA GLU A 24 9.23 9.13 0.33
C GLU A 24 8.78 8.63 -1.06
N GLU A 25 9.67 7.99 -1.81
CA GLU A 25 9.36 7.45 -3.14
C GLU A 25 8.34 6.31 -3.05
N THR A 26 8.59 5.38 -2.12
CA THR A 26 7.71 4.23 -1.87
C THR A 26 6.35 4.69 -1.35
N VAL A 27 6.32 5.64 -0.41
CA VAL A 27 5.09 6.21 0.17
C VAL A 27 4.25 6.89 -0.89
N LYS A 28 4.86 7.72 -1.76
CA LYS A 28 4.16 8.37 -2.88
C LYS A 28 3.60 7.35 -3.88
N SER A 29 4.41 6.35 -4.23
CA SER A 29 4.04 5.33 -5.23
C SER A 29 2.93 4.41 -4.72
N TYR A 30 3.11 3.84 -3.53
CA TYR A 30 2.13 2.97 -2.86
C TYR A 30 0.86 3.74 -2.54
N GLY A 31 0.98 4.91 -1.90
CA GLY A 31 -0.15 5.73 -1.48
C GLY A 31 -1.05 6.13 -2.64
N LYS A 32 -0.46 6.59 -3.75
CA LYS A 32 -1.22 6.95 -4.97
C LYS A 32 -1.97 5.76 -5.58
N LEU A 33 -1.39 4.56 -5.55
CA LEU A 33 -2.05 3.35 -6.02
C LEU A 33 -3.17 2.91 -5.07
N CYS A 34 -2.93 3.01 -3.76
CA CYS A 34 -3.90 2.66 -2.74
C CYS A 34 -5.11 3.59 -2.79
N GLU A 35 -4.91 4.91 -2.90
CA GLU A 35 -6.01 5.88 -3.03
C GLU A 35 -6.85 5.65 -4.29
N LYS A 36 -6.22 5.28 -5.40
CA LYS A 36 -6.95 4.93 -6.64
C LYS A 36 -7.74 3.64 -6.46
N CYS A 37 -7.16 2.65 -5.80
CA CYS A 37 -7.84 1.40 -5.48
C CYS A 37 -9.07 1.63 -4.59
N GLU A 38 -8.92 2.44 -3.53
CA GLU A 38 -10.03 2.83 -2.63
C GLU A 38 -11.13 3.61 -3.36
N LYS A 39 -10.77 4.39 -4.39
CA LYS A 39 -11.73 5.10 -5.26
C LYS A 39 -12.42 4.18 -6.28
N GLY A 40 -12.11 2.88 -6.31
CA GLY A 40 -12.73 1.89 -7.17
C GLY A 40 -11.97 1.58 -8.47
N ASP A 41 -10.74 2.08 -8.64
CA ASP A 41 -9.89 1.71 -9.77
C ASP A 41 -9.31 0.31 -9.59
N LYS A 42 -9.97 -0.68 -10.19
CA LYS A 42 -9.56 -2.09 -10.14
C LYS A 42 -8.15 -2.32 -10.69
N LYS A 43 -7.69 -1.52 -11.67
CA LYS A 43 -6.34 -1.68 -12.22
C LYS A 43 -5.30 -1.23 -11.20
N ALA A 44 -5.57 -0.15 -10.49
CA ALA A 44 -4.70 0.31 -9.40
C ALA A 44 -4.63 -0.73 -8.27
N CYS A 45 -5.74 -1.38 -7.92
CA CYS A 45 -5.72 -2.48 -6.94
C CYS A 45 -4.85 -3.66 -7.39
N VAL A 46 -4.98 -4.08 -8.66
CA VAL A 46 -4.15 -5.18 -9.21
C VAL A 46 -2.69 -4.78 -9.29
N GLU A 47 -2.38 -3.55 -9.67
CA GLU A 47 -1.00 -3.04 -9.71
C GLU A 47 -0.41 -2.93 -8.30
N LEU A 48 -1.18 -2.47 -7.32
CA LEU A 48 -0.78 -2.43 -5.91
C LEU A 48 -0.43 -3.84 -5.42
N LEU A 49 -1.31 -4.82 -5.67
CA LEU A 49 -1.07 -6.22 -5.31
C LEU A 49 0.12 -6.81 -6.08
N SER A 50 0.29 -6.47 -7.35
CA SER A 50 1.39 -7.00 -8.16
C SER A 50 2.75 -6.44 -7.73
N ARG A 51 2.81 -5.19 -7.28
CA ARG A 51 4.07 -4.52 -6.89
C ARG A 51 4.41 -4.71 -5.41
N TYR A 52 3.39 -4.66 -4.57
CA TYR A 52 3.53 -4.60 -3.11
C TYR A 52 2.75 -5.69 -2.38
N GLY A 53 2.02 -6.55 -3.11
CA GLY A 53 1.30 -7.66 -2.50
C GLY A 53 2.26 -8.67 -1.92
N CYS A 54 2.06 -9.01 -0.66
CA CYS A 54 2.70 -10.18 -0.09
C CYS A 54 1.95 -11.43 -0.47
N TRP A 55 2.68 -12.40 -1.00
CA TRP A 55 2.18 -13.75 -1.28
C TRP A 55 1.69 -14.49 -0.02
N SER A 56 1.93 -13.96 1.19
CA SER A 56 1.66 -14.65 2.46
C SER A 56 0.43 -14.18 3.23
N SER A 57 -0.34 -13.16 2.80
CA SER A 57 -1.40 -12.57 3.65
C SER A 57 -2.81 -12.59 3.08
N SER A 58 -3.01 -13.03 1.85
CA SER A 58 -4.35 -13.30 1.32
C SER A 58 -4.28 -14.55 0.48
N GLY A 59 -4.77 -15.67 1.03
CA GLY A 59 -4.95 -16.93 0.31
C GLY A 59 -5.89 -16.75 -0.88
N TRP A 60 -5.37 -16.23 -1.98
CA TRP A 60 -6.01 -16.15 -3.29
C TRP A 60 -5.15 -16.93 -4.29
N TRP A 61 -4.90 -18.20 -3.97
CA TRP A 61 -4.45 -19.27 -4.89
C TRP A 61 -4.79 -20.66 -4.30
N LEU A 62 -5.98 -20.82 -3.70
CA LEU A 62 -6.61 -22.13 -3.45
C LEU A 62 -8.11 -22.03 -3.72
#